data_AF-A0A960ILU2-F1
#
_entry.id   AF-A0A960ILU2-F1
#
_cell.length_a   1.000
_cell.length_b   1.000
_cell.length_c   1.000
_cell.angle_alpha   90.00
_cell.angle_beta   90.00
_cell.angle_gamma   90.00
#
_symmetry.space_group_name_H-M   'P 1'
#
loop_
_entity.id
_entity.type
_entity.pdbx_description
1 polymer ?
#
loop_
_entity_poly.entity_id
_entity_poly.type
_entity_poly.pdbx_seq_one_letter_code
_entity_poly.pdbx_strand_id
1 'polypeptide(L)'
;MARAVESWVGSGLPAGADRVLVDPPREGLAPSVRRALVERQPRRLTYVSCHAAALGRDLAALAPAFAVESLAFLDLFPQTGHLEVVAQLVRKDEGAEPARADAAGSESGG
;
A
#
# COMPACT_ATOMS: atom_id res chain seq x y z
N MET A 1 -5.76 -16.60 -2.81
CA MET A 1 -4.67 -17.45 -2.30
C MET A 1 -3.43 -16.58 -2.17
N ALA A 2 -3.01 -16.20 -0.96
CA ALA A 2 -1.80 -15.41 -0.74
C ALA A 2 -0.57 -16.32 -0.87
N ARG A 3 0.52 -15.81 -1.46
CA ARG A 3 1.80 -16.52 -1.61
C ARG A 3 2.93 -15.69 -0.98
N ALA A 4 3.92 -16.37 -0.43
CA ALA A 4 5.10 -15.77 0.16
C ALA A 4 5.91 -14.96 -0.87
N VAL A 5 6.38 -13.77 -0.48
CA VAL A 5 7.03 -12.80 -1.37
C VAL A 5 8.32 -13.37 -1.98
N GLU A 6 8.99 -14.24 -1.23
CA GLU A 6 10.22 -14.95 -1.57
C GLU A 6 10.09 -15.77 -2.85
N SER A 7 8.88 -16.28 -3.13
CA SER A 7 8.60 -17.03 -4.36
C SER A 7 8.57 -16.17 -5.64
N TRP A 8 8.63 -14.85 -5.51
CA TRP A 8 8.59 -13.88 -6.61
C TRP A 8 9.85 -13.02 -6.74
N VAL A 9 10.76 -13.12 -5.77
CA VAL A 9 12.04 -12.40 -5.78
C VAL A 9 12.86 -12.89 -6.97
N GLY A 10 13.00 -12.06 -8.00
CA GLY A 10 13.73 -12.35 -9.24
C GLY A 10 12.84 -12.54 -10.48
N SER A 11 11.63 -13.08 -10.34
CA SER A 11 10.67 -13.27 -11.45
C SER A 11 9.71 -12.09 -11.64
N GLY A 12 9.63 -11.19 -10.65
CA GLY A 12 8.63 -10.12 -10.59
C GLY A 12 7.25 -10.66 -10.19
N LEU A 13 6.23 -9.80 -10.14
CA LEU A 13 4.86 -10.18 -9.74
C LEU A 13 4.25 -11.26 -10.68
N PRO A 14 3.26 -12.04 -10.23
CA PRO A 14 2.49 -12.90 -11.14
C PRO A 14 1.85 -12.11 -12.27
N ALA A 15 1.78 -12.70 -13.47
CA ALA A 15 0.91 -12.19 -14.52
C ALA A 15 -0.56 -12.28 -14.06
N GLY A 16 -1.32 -11.19 -14.17
CA GLY A 16 -2.73 -11.15 -13.77
C GLY A 16 -2.98 -10.93 -12.26
N ALA A 17 -1.98 -10.50 -11.48
CA ALA A 17 -2.22 -10.11 -10.09
C ALA A 17 -3.08 -8.84 -10.00
N ASP A 18 -4.37 -9.01 -9.64
CA ASP A 18 -5.29 -7.87 -9.50
C ASP A 18 -5.00 -7.00 -8.28
N ARG A 19 -4.46 -7.58 -7.21
CA ARG A 19 -4.20 -6.89 -5.93
C ARG A 19 -2.84 -7.26 -5.37
N VAL A 20 -2.11 -6.27 -4.88
CA VAL A 20 -0.79 -6.44 -4.26
C VAL A 20 -0.78 -5.77 -2.89
N LEU A 21 -0.16 -6.42 -1.91
CA LEU A 21 0.16 -5.86 -0.59
C LEU A 21 1.69 -5.72 -0.49
N VAL A 22 2.16 -4.58 -0.02
CA VAL A 22 3.58 -4.37 0.31
C VAL A 22 3.72 -3.86 1.74
N ASP A 23 4.65 -4.47 2.47
CA ASP A 23 5.06 -4.10 3.82
C ASP A 23 6.61 -4.06 3.84
N PRO A 24 7.22 -3.00 3.29
CA PRO A 24 8.66 -2.89 3.16
C PRO A 24 9.36 -2.56 4.49
N PRO A 25 10.69 -2.74 4.58
CA PRO A 25 11.45 -2.25 5.71
C PRO A 25 11.40 -0.71 5.80
N ARG A 26 11.95 -0.13 6.88
CA ARG A 26 11.90 1.31 7.17
C ARG A 26 12.41 2.20 6.03
N GLU A 27 13.35 1.70 5.25
CA GLU A 27 13.91 2.40 4.10
C GLU A 27 12.91 2.54 2.95
N GLY A 28 11.82 1.77 2.93
CA GLY A 28 10.79 1.70 1.88
C GLY A 28 11.07 0.64 0.81
N LEU A 29 10.36 0.73 -0.30
CA LEU A 29 10.49 -0.19 -1.42
C LEU A 29 11.86 -0.05 -2.11
N ALA A 30 12.41 -1.19 -2.53
CA ALA A 30 13.56 -1.19 -3.43
C ALA A 30 13.17 -0.54 -4.78
N PRO A 31 14.11 0.15 -5.47
CA PRO A 31 13.84 0.76 -6.77
C PRO A 31 13.30 -0.22 -7.82
N SER A 32 13.80 -1.46 -7.83
CA SER A 32 13.34 -2.53 -8.72
C SER A 32 11.88 -2.91 -8.48
N VAL A 33 11.43 -2.90 -7.22
CA VAL A 33 10.04 -3.20 -6.85
C VAL A 33 9.11 -2.07 -7.31
N ARG A 34 9.49 -0.81 -7.07
CA ARG A 34 8.71 0.34 -7.55
C ARG A 34 8.53 0.29 -9.07
N ARG A 35 9.62 0.02 -9.80
CA ARG A 35 9.60 -0.15 -11.25
C ARG A 35 8.65 -1.27 -11.68
N ALA A 36 8.75 -2.45 -11.05
CA ALA A 36 7.89 -3.58 -11.37
C ALA A 36 6.40 -3.29 -11.10
N LEU A 37 6.07 -2.54 -10.05
CA LEU A 37 4.71 -2.11 -9.73
C LEU A 37 4.16 -1.16 -10.79
N VAL A 38 4.96 -0.18 -11.24
CA VAL A 38 4.58 0.76 -12.31
C VAL A 38 4.44 0.08 -13.67
N GLU A 39 5.29 -0.92 -13.97
CA GLU A 39 5.22 -1.66 -15.24
C GLU A 39 4.02 -2.61 -15.29
N ARG A 40 3.68 -3.25 -14.17
CA ARG A 40 2.64 -4.28 -14.13
C ARG A 40 1.25 -3.78 -13.76
N GLN A 41 1.19 -2.63 -13.09
CA GLN A 41 -0.05 -1.91 -12.78
C GLN A 41 -1.19 -2.80 -12.27
N PRO A 42 -0.99 -3.56 -11.16
CA PRO A 42 -2.10 -4.23 -10.48
C PRO A 42 -3.26 -3.26 -10.25
N ARG A 43 -4.50 -3.76 -10.25
CA ARG A 43 -5.70 -2.90 -10.09
C ARG A 43 -5.68 -2.17 -8.75
N ARG A 44 -5.24 -2.85 -7.69
CA ARG A 44 -5.12 -2.31 -6.33
C ARG A 44 -3.76 -2.62 -5.71
N LEU A 45 -3.21 -1.65 -5.00
CA LEU A 45 -1.99 -1.78 -4.21
C LEU A 45 -2.24 -1.28 -2.80
N THR A 46 -2.10 -2.16 -1.82
CA THR A 46 -2.08 -1.81 -0.38
C THR A 46 -0.62 -1.66 0.04
N TYR A 47 -0.29 -0.53 0.64
CA TYR A 47 1.05 -0.23 1.14
C TYR A 47 0.97 0.00 2.66
N VAL A 48 1.74 -0.75 3.43
CA VAL A 48 1.91 -0.55 4.88
C VAL A 48 3.27 0.13 5.13
N SER A 49 3.32 1.16 5.97
CA SER A 49 4.57 1.87 6.29
C SER A 49 4.58 2.40 7.71
N CYS A 50 5.66 2.12 8.44
CA CYS A 50 5.97 2.75 9.71
C CYS A 50 6.77 4.06 9.58
N HIS A 51 7.10 4.49 8.36
CA HIS A 51 7.93 5.66 8.10
C HIS A 51 7.36 6.58 7.00
N ALA A 52 6.96 7.78 7.40
CA ALA A 52 6.28 8.74 6.53
C ALA A 52 7.14 9.23 5.36
N ALA A 53 8.44 9.45 5.54
CA ALA A 53 9.29 9.97 4.48
C ALA A 53 9.54 8.94 3.37
N ALA A 54 9.77 7.67 3.73
CA ALA A 54 9.88 6.58 2.76
C ALA A 54 8.55 6.36 2.01
N LEU A 55 7.43 6.38 2.74
CA LEU A 55 6.09 6.30 2.13
C LEU A 55 5.90 7.42 1.10
N GLY A 56 6.15 8.68 1.46
CA GLY A 56 5.97 9.82 0.55
C GLY A 56 6.82 9.71 -0.72
N ARG A 57 8.09 9.31 -0.59
CA ARG A 57 8.99 9.08 -1.73
C ARG A 57 8.48 7.97 -2.64
N ASP A 58 8.00 6.87 -2.07
CA ASP A 58 7.54 5.72 -2.83
C ASP A 58 6.19 6.00 -3.50
N LEU A 59 5.27 6.69 -2.83
CA LEU A 59 4.02 7.17 -3.42
C LEU A 59 4.28 8.12 -4.60
N ALA A 60 5.26 9.03 -4.48
CA ALA A 60 5.65 9.92 -5.58
C ALA A 60 6.17 9.14 -6.79
N ALA A 61 6.95 8.09 -6.57
CA ALA A 61 7.45 7.22 -7.64
C ALA A 61 6.36 6.33 -8.27
N LEU A 62 5.31 5.99 -7.53
CA LEU A 62 4.16 5.20 -8.00
C LEU A 62 3.06 6.06 -8.67
N ALA A 63 3.07 7.37 -8.44
CA ALA A 63 2.10 8.33 -8.95
C ALA A 63 1.85 8.29 -10.47
N PRO A 64 2.79 7.89 -11.35
CA PRO A 64 2.50 7.75 -12.78
C PRO A 64 1.41 6.70 -13.08
N ALA A 65 1.32 5.62 -12.31
CA ALA A 65 0.39 4.51 -12.55
C ALA A 65 -0.78 4.45 -11.56
N PHE A 66 -0.59 5.01 -10.35
CA PHE A 66 -1.54 4.87 -9.25
C PHE A 66 -2.02 6.23 -8.71
N ALA A 67 -3.25 6.23 -8.19
CA ALA A 67 -3.80 7.28 -7.35
C ALA A 67 -3.99 6.75 -5.93
N VAL A 68 -3.81 7.62 -4.92
CA VAL A 68 -4.14 7.27 -3.53
C VAL A 68 -5.65 7.36 -3.38
N GLU A 69 -6.27 6.24 -2.99
CA GLU A 69 -7.71 6.11 -2.72
C GLU A 69 -8.01 6.48 -1.26
N SER A 70 -7.19 6.00 -0.32
CA SER A 70 -7.34 6.32 1.11
C SER A 70 -6.03 6.11 1.89
N LEU A 71 -5.97 6.71 3.08
CA LEU A 71 -4.94 6.50 4.08
C LEU A 71 -5.59 6.17 5.42
N ALA A 72 -5.09 5.16 6.11
CA ALA A 72 -5.43 4.87 7.50
C ALA A 72 -4.17 4.99 8.36
N PHE A 73 -4.30 5.70 9.48
CA PHE A 73 -3.23 5.91 10.44
C PHE A 73 -3.51 5.06 11.68
N LEU A 74 -2.53 4.28 12.13
CA LEU A 74 -2.66 3.32 13.21
C LEU A 74 -1.56 3.57 14.24
N ASP A 75 -1.97 3.91 15.46
CA ASP A 75 -1.08 3.91 16.63
C ASP A 75 -1.06 2.51 17.23
N LEU A 76 -0.09 1.69 16.79
CA LEU A 76 0.12 0.34 17.31
C LEU A 76 1.06 0.32 18.52
N PHE A 77 1.68 1.46 18.84
CA PHE A 77 2.69 1.57 19.90
C PHE A 77 2.46 2.85 20.70
N PRO A 78 1.43 2.87 21.58
CA PRO A 78 1.09 4.05 22.36
C PRO A 78 2.29 4.57 23.14
N GLN A 79 2.37 5.90 23.27
CA GLN A 79 3.45 6.60 23.98
C GLN A 79 4.82 6.50 23.28
N THR A 80 4.86 6.09 22.01
CA THR A 80 6.06 6.14 21.16
C THR A 80 5.87 7.11 20.00
N GLY A 81 6.95 7.39 19.26
CA GLY A 81 6.86 8.12 17.99
C GLY A 81 6.53 7.23 16.79
N HIS A 82 6.16 5.97 17.00
CA HIS A 82 5.83 5.04 15.92
C HIS A 82 4.40 5.23 15.45
N LEU A 83 4.23 5.36 14.14
CA LEU A 83 2.95 5.47 13.48
C LEU A 83 2.95 4.58 12.26
N GLU A 84 2.00 3.65 12.19
CA GLU A 84 1.80 2.84 11.01
C GLU A 84 0.79 3.53 10.09
N VAL A 85 1.06 3.51 8.79
CA VAL A 85 0.18 4.07 7.77
C VAL A 85 -0.13 2.98 6.76
N VAL A 86 -1.42 2.75 6.53
CA VAL A 86 -1.91 1.90 5.44
C VAL A 86 -2.43 2.80 4.33
N ALA A 87 -1.77 2.79 3.18
CA ALA A 87 -2.21 3.49 1.99
C ALA A 87 -2.87 2.52 1.01
N GLN A 88 -4.09 2.85 0.59
CA GLN A 88 -4.78 2.17 -0.49
C GLN A 88 -4.55 2.95 -1.78
N LEU A 89 -4.03 2.27 -2.79
CA LEU A 89 -3.77 2.82 -4.11
C LEU A 89 -4.59 2.07 -5.16
N VAL A 90 -5.13 2.82 -6.12
CA VAL A 90 -5.87 2.30 -7.27
C VAL A 90 -5.15 2.69 -8.56
N ARG A 91 -5.17 1.81 -9.56
CA ARG A 91 -4.66 2.13 -10.90
C ARG A 91 -5.48 3.28 -11.49
N LYS A 92 -4.82 4.29 -12.05
CA LYS A 92 -5.49 5.52 -12.55
C LYS A 92 -6.53 5.29 -13.64
N ASP A 93 -6.43 4.20 -14.39
CA ASP A 93 -7.37 3.87 -15.48
C ASP A 93 -8.68 3.25 -14.98
N GLU A 94 -8.69 2.74 -13.74
CA GLU A 94 -9.90 2.40 -13.01
C GLU A 94 -10.24 3.58 -12.12
N GLY A 95 -11.15 4.44 -12.59
CA GLY A 95 -11.63 5.58 -11.80
C GLY A 95 -11.89 5.16 -10.35
N ALA A 96 -11.42 5.96 -9.40
CA ALA A 96 -11.53 5.66 -7.98
C ALA A 96 -12.99 5.32 -7.63
N GLU A 97 -13.27 4.04 -7.33
CA GLU A 97 -14.50 3.72 -6.61
C GLU A 97 -14.40 4.38 -5.24
N PRO A 98 -15.46 5.03 -4.75
CA PRO A 98 -15.42 5.67 -3.45
C PRO A 98 -15.02 4.61 -2.42
N ALA A 99 -13.99 4.92 -1.63
CA ALA A 99 -13.57 4.10 -0.50
C ALA A 99 -14.83 3.73 0.28
N ARG A 100 -15.18 2.44 0.32
CA ARG A 100 -16.17 1.97 1.28
C ARG A 100 -15.61 2.37 2.64
N ALA A 101 -16.27 3.31 3.29
CA ALA A 101 -15.97 3.71 4.64
C ALA A 101 -16.18 2.45 5.51
N ASP A 102 -15.10 1.74 5.79
CA ASP A 102 -15.12 0.74 6.84
C ASP A 102 -15.43 1.49 8.13
N ALA A 103 -16.57 1.12 8.72
CA ALA A 103 -17.13 1.70 9.92
C ALA A 103 -16.06 1.85 11.01
N ALA A 104 -15.63 3.08 11.26
CA ALA A 104 -15.15 3.45 12.58
C ALA A 104 -16.31 3.16 13.56
N GLY A 105 -16.03 2.36 14.59
CA GLY A 105 -17.02 1.75 15.46
C GLY A 105 -18.08 2.72 15.96
N SER A 106 -19.31 2.22 15.99
CA SER A 106 -20.35 2.74 16.86
C SER A 106 -19.87 2.60 18.32
N GLU A 107 -19.43 3.70 18.93
CA GLU A 107 -19.45 3.80 20.39
C GLU A 107 -20.90 3.95 20.83
N SER A 108 -21.52 2.80 21.10
CA SER A 108 -22.73 2.69 21.93
C SER A 108 -22.34 1.96 23.20
N GLY A 109 -22.37 2.64 24.35
CA GLY A 109 -22.26 1.94 25.64
C GLY A 109 -21.98 2.83 26.84
N GLY A 110 -23.05 3.23 27.54
CA GLY A 110 -23.06 3.45 29.00
C GLY A 110 -23.00 4.89 29.48
#